data_AF-A0A7Y2EME1-F1
#
_entry.id   AF-A0A7Y2EME1-F1
#
_cell.length_a   1.000
_cell.length_b   1.000
_cell.length_c   1.000
_cell.angle_alpha   90.00
_cell.angle_beta   90.00
_cell.angle_gamma   90.00
#
_symmetry.space_group_name_H-M   'P 1'
#
loop_
_entity.id
_entity.type
_entity.pdbx_description
1 polymer ?
#
loop_
_entity_poly.entity_id
_entity_poly.type
_entity_poly.pdbx_seq_one_letter_code
_entity_poly.pdbx_strand_id
1 'polypeptide(L)'
;MQRLLCLLCLCLAATGGVAGDADFVLSKRCPPSFEKTEEGVCRLRTLYEFYSSVQGHGLGGTQTSLPDHRDGFPPAQIDLGRYLFFDPALSADGSLSCASCHHPDKGFSDNRARSIGIGGQEVARAAPTLWNVAFLDTFFWDAHARSLEEQAQG
;
A
#
# COMPACT_ATOMS: atom_id res chain seq x y z
N MET A 1 22.45 11.47 -70.43
CA MET A 1 23.61 10.87 -69.73
C MET A 1 23.44 11.10 -68.24
N GLN A 2 23.52 10.02 -67.44
CA GLN A 2 23.90 9.97 -66.01
C GLN A 2 23.12 10.88 -65.01
N ARG A 3 22.49 10.43 -63.92
CA ARG A 3 22.75 9.30 -63.01
C ARG A 3 21.48 8.94 -62.25
N LEU A 4 21.16 7.65 -62.25
CA LEU A 4 20.34 6.96 -61.27
C LEU A 4 21.02 7.10 -59.88
N LEU A 5 20.36 7.70 -58.89
CA LEU A 5 20.72 7.51 -57.48
C LEU A 5 19.63 6.69 -56.80
N CYS A 6 19.93 5.41 -56.63
CA CYS A 6 19.17 4.46 -55.83
C CYS A 6 19.42 4.80 -54.34
N LEU A 7 18.45 5.45 -53.68
CA LEU A 7 18.44 5.56 -52.22
C LEU A 7 18.02 4.20 -51.66
N LEU A 8 19.00 3.39 -51.24
CA LEU A 8 18.77 2.30 -50.31
C LEU A 8 18.27 2.90 -48.99
N CYS A 9 16.97 2.79 -48.73
CA CYS A 9 16.40 3.00 -47.42
C CYS A 9 16.78 1.79 -46.55
N LEU A 10 17.86 1.93 -45.78
CA LEU A 10 18.31 0.94 -44.81
C LEU A 10 17.33 0.96 -43.63
N CYS A 11 16.40 0.01 -43.58
CA CYS A 11 15.55 -0.21 -42.41
C CYS A 11 16.43 -0.64 -41.23
N LEU A 12 16.81 0.31 -40.39
CA LEU A 12 17.38 0.03 -39.07
C LEU A 12 16.24 -0.49 -38.18
N ALA A 13 16.11 -1.81 -38.10
CA ALA A 13 15.31 -2.44 -37.07
C ALA A 13 15.97 -2.11 -35.72
N ALA A 14 15.41 -1.15 -34.99
CA ALA A 14 15.74 -0.95 -33.60
C ALA A 14 15.24 -2.17 -32.84
N THR A 15 16.12 -3.13 -32.59
CA THR A 15 15.92 -4.13 -31.55
C THR A 15 15.89 -3.35 -30.24
N GLY A 16 14.69 -2.99 -29.79
CA GLY A 16 14.44 -2.53 -28.44
C GLY A 16 14.81 -3.67 -27.49
N GLY A 17 16.08 -3.70 -27.08
CA GLY A 17 16.52 -4.54 -25.98
C GLY A 17 15.67 -4.15 -24.78
N VAL A 18 14.87 -5.10 -24.31
CA VAL A 18 14.26 -5.04 -22.98
C VAL A 18 15.43 -4.77 -22.02
N ALA A 19 15.44 -3.59 -21.43
CA ALA A 19 16.43 -3.21 -20.42
C ALA A 19 16.44 -4.33 -19.37
N GLY A 20 17.61 -4.96 -19.24
CA GLY A 20 17.81 -6.08 -18.35
C GLY A 20 17.46 -5.74 -16.92
N ASP A 21 16.73 -6.67 -16.30
CA ASP A 21 16.79 -7.08 -14.90
C ASP A 21 17.57 -6.12 -13.99
N ALA A 22 16.93 -5.00 -13.63
CA ALA A 22 17.36 -4.27 -12.46
C ALA A 22 16.98 -5.17 -11.27
N ASP A 23 17.97 -5.77 -10.61
CA ASP A 23 17.77 -6.58 -9.41
C ASP A 23 16.80 -5.83 -8.48
N PHE A 24 15.61 -6.41 -8.27
CA PHE A 24 14.61 -5.84 -7.37
C PHE A 24 15.10 -6.01 -5.93
N VAL A 25 15.69 -4.96 -5.37
CA VAL A 25 16.24 -4.97 -4.01
C VAL A 25 15.28 -4.30 -3.03
N LEU A 26 14.81 -5.08 -2.06
CA LEU A 26 13.98 -4.59 -0.97
C LEU A 26 14.77 -3.84 0.11
N SER A 27 14.14 -2.85 0.73
CA SER A 27 14.72 -2.07 1.82
C SER A 27 15.13 -2.94 3.00
N LYS A 28 16.30 -2.64 3.57
CA LYS A 28 16.80 -3.21 4.83
C LYS A 28 16.54 -2.32 6.04
N ARG A 29 15.93 -1.14 5.82
CA ARG A 29 15.66 -0.10 6.81
C ARG A 29 14.16 0.02 7.05
N CYS A 30 13.77 0.20 8.30
CA CYS A 30 12.38 0.49 8.65
C CYS A 30 11.94 1.84 8.06
N PRO A 31 10.65 1.98 7.72
CA PRO A 31 10.11 3.26 7.27
C PRO A 31 10.10 4.30 8.42
N PRO A 32 9.88 5.58 8.12
CA PRO A 32 9.69 6.60 9.15
C PRO A 32 8.62 6.21 10.17
N SER A 33 8.82 6.60 11.42
CA SER A 33 7.97 6.24 12.59
C SER A 33 8.07 4.78 13.03
N PHE A 34 8.95 3.97 12.43
CA PHE A 34 9.23 2.62 12.90
C PHE A 34 10.69 2.49 13.35
N GLU A 35 10.90 1.84 14.49
CA GLU A 35 12.20 1.50 15.00
C GLU A 35 12.53 0.03 14.68
N LYS A 36 13.76 -0.21 14.24
CA LYS A 36 14.26 -1.57 14.02
C LYS A 36 14.74 -2.15 15.34
N THR A 37 14.19 -3.28 15.74
CA THR A 37 14.55 -3.96 16.99
C THR A 37 15.76 -4.89 16.79
N GLU A 38 16.31 -5.41 17.90
CA GLU A 38 17.41 -6.37 17.87
C GLU A 38 17.03 -7.68 17.15
N GLU A 39 15.74 -8.05 17.18
CA GLU A 39 15.21 -9.19 16.43
C GLU A 39 15.12 -8.93 14.91
N GLY A 40 15.49 -7.74 14.45
CA GLY A 40 15.52 -7.37 13.04
C GLY A 40 14.17 -6.96 12.44
N VAL A 41 13.14 -6.78 13.28
CA VAL A 41 11.79 -6.37 12.87
C VAL A 41 11.54 -4.88 13.12
N CYS A 42 10.56 -4.32 12.43
CA CYS A 42 10.13 -2.93 12.59
C CYS A 42 8.92 -2.87 13.52
N ARG A 43 9.02 -2.11 14.61
CA ARG A 43 7.91 -1.80 15.51
C ARG A 43 7.56 -0.33 15.41
N LEU A 44 6.27 -0.03 15.45
CA LEU A 44 5.78 1.35 15.42
C LEU A 44 6.31 2.06 16.68
N ARG A 45 6.81 3.29 16.50
CA ARG A 45 7.20 4.19 17.59
C ARG A 45 6.51 5.51 17.43
N THR A 46 5.59 5.79 18.34
CA THR A 46 4.85 7.06 18.37
C THR A 46 5.01 7.78 19.69
N LEU A 47 4.80 9.10 19.69
CA LEU A 47 4.71 9.88 20.93
C LEU A 47 3.59 9.38 21.85
N TYR A 48 2.56 8.71 21.30
CA TYR A 48 1.46 8.13 22.07
C TYR A 48 1.88 7.00 23.01
N GLU A 49 2.99 6.31 22.73
CA GLU A 49 3.57 5.32 23.66
C GLU A 49 4.21 5.98 24.89
N PHE A 50 4.66 7.23 24.77
CA PHE A 50 5.43 7.93 25.79
C PHE A 50 4.61 8.93 26.61
N TYR A 51 3.34 9.18 26.24
CA TYR A 51 2.46 9.98 27.08
C TYR A 51 2.10 9.17 28.34
N SER A 52 2.75 9.51 29.46
CA SER A 52 2.27 9.11 30.77
C SER A 52 0.84 9.64 30.93
N SER A 53 -0.13 8.77 31.21
CA SER A 53 -1.47 9.24 31.56
C SER A 53 -1.33 10.23 32.73
N VAL A 54 -2.09 11.33 32.69
CA VAL A 54 -1.91 12.50 33.59
C VAL A 54 -2.42 12.25 35.03
N GLN A 55 -2.20 11.03 35.52
CA GLN A 55 -2.16 10.65 36.93
C GLN A 55 -3.41 10.96 37.75
N GLY A 56 -4.36 10.01 37.87
CA GLY A 56 -5.20 9.86 39.08
C GLY A 56 -5.97 11.09 39.60
N HIS A 57 -6.01 12.19 38.86
CA HIS A 57 -6.58 13.47 39.21
C HIS A 57 -7.64 13.75 38.14
N GLY A 58 -8.90 13.56 38.55
CA GLY A 58 -10.03 13.65 37.65
C GLY A 58 -10.22 15.07 37.13
N LEU A 59 -10.24 15.20 35.81
CA LEU A 59 -11.31 15.84 35.02
C LEU A 59 -11.41 15.12 33.66
N GLY A 60 -11.97 13.90 33.67
CA GLY A 60 -12.62 13.28 32.51
C GLY A 60 -11.86 13.17 31.19
N GLY A 61 -10.82 12.34 31.12
CA GLY A 61 -10.20 11.89 29.86
C GLY A 61 -10.01 10.37 29.85
N THR A 62 -10.29 9.70 28.73
CA THR A 62 -10.18 8.25 28.59
C THR A 62 -8.71 7.82 28.67
N GLN A 63 -8.38 7.11 29.76
CA GLN A 63 -7.14 6.38 29.95
C GLN A 63 -7.05 5.25 28.92
N THR A 64 -6.63 5.54 27.70
CA THR A 64 -6.61 4.50 26.67
C THR A 64 -5.29 4.61 25.93
N SER A 65 -4.43 3.60 26.13
CA SER A 65 -3.33 3.34 25.22
C SER A 65 -3.88 3.19 23.80
N LEU A 66 -3.02 3.28 22.78
CA LEU A 66 -3.45 2.82 21.47
C LEU A 66 -3.98 1.37 21.58
N PRO A 67 -5.04 1.02 20.84
CA PRO A 67 -5.49 -0.36 20.76
C PRO A 67 -4.32 -1.27 20.38
N ASP A 68 -4.39 -2.51 20.83
CA ASP A 68 -3.48 -3.53 20.36
C ASP A 68 -3.57 -3.60 18.83
N HIS A 69 -2.42 -3.70 18.18
CA HIS A 69 -2.33 -3.81 16.74
C HIS A 69 -1.22 -4.78 16.39
N ARG A 70 -1.32 -5.38 15.21
CA ARG A 70 -0.30 -6.29 14.72
C ARG A 70 0.88 -5.50 14.14
N ASP A 71 2.05 -5.67 14.72
CA ASP A 71 3.31 -5.06 14.27
C ASP A 71 4.45 -6.08 14.21
N GLY A 72 5.70 -5.62 14.06
CA GLY A 72 6.87 -6.50 14.11
C GLY A 72 7.20 -7.20 12.79
N PHE A 73 7.08 -6.49 11.67
CA PHE A 73 7.43 -7.03 10.35
C PHE A 73 8.89 -6.73 9.97
N PRO A 74 9.58 -7.62 9.23
CA PRO A 74 10.88 -7.30 8.64
C PRO A 74 10.79 -6.08 7.70
N PRO A 75 11.82 -5.23 7.63
CA PRO A 75 11.86 -4.08 6.72
C PRO A 75 11.51 -4.43 5.27
N ALA A 76 12.03 -5.55 4.78
CA ALA A 76 11.82 -6.01 3.42
C ALA A 76 10.35 -6.39 3.15
N GLN A 77 9.64 -6.93 4.14
CA GLN A 77 8.23 -7.27 4.01
C GLN A 77 7.36 -6.00 3.93
N ILE A 78 7.65 -4.99 4.76
CA ILE A 78 6.95 -3.70 4.71
C ILE A 78 7.19 -3.04 3.35
N ASP A 79 8.42 -3.07 2.86
CA ASP A 79 8.78 -2.47 1.58
C ASP A 79 8.13 -3.21 0.40
N LEU A 80 8.06 -4.54 0.44
CA LEU A 80 7.32 -5.33 -0.54
C LEU A 80 5.82 -4.99 -0.54
N GLY A 81 5.21 -4.93 0.65
CA GLY A 81 3.81 -4.52 0.80
C GLY A 81 3.55 -3.14 0.23
N ARG A 82 4.48 -2.19 0.43
CA ARG A 82 4.43 -0.85 -0.18
C ARG A 82 4.43 -0.93 -1.70
N TYR A 83 5.25 -1.78 -2.33
CA TYR A 83 5.20 -1.95 -3.79
C TYR A 83 3.86 -2.55 -4.25
N LEU A 84 3.45 -3.66 -3.64
CA LEU A 84 2.21 -4.36 -3.99
C LEU A 84 0.96 -3.48 -3.85
N PHE A 85 0.94 -2.54 -2.91
CA PHE A 85 -0.18 -1.62 -2.73
C PHE A 85 -0.49 -0.78 -3.98
N PHE A 86 0.54 -0.44 -4.76
CA PHE A 86 0.41 0.37 -5.98
C PHE A 86 0.55 -0.46 -7.27
N ASP A 87 0.80 -1.76 -7.15
CA ASP A 87 1.02 -2.64 -8.30
C ASP A 87 -0.30 -3.32 -8.70
N PRO A 88 -0.72 -3.25 -9.98
CA PRO A 88 -1.92 -3.93 -10.44
C PRO A 88 -1.74 -5.45 -10.66
N ALA A 89 -0.56 -6.02 -10.39
CA ALA A 89 -0.28 -7.44 -10.56
C ALA A 89 -1.23 -8.38 -9.80
N LEU A 90 -1.91 -7.88 -8.76
CA LEU A 90 -2.91 -8.65 -8.00
C LEU A 90 -4.34 -8.52 -8.55
N SER A 91 -4.61 -7.62 -9.51
CA SER A 91 -5.91 -7.58 -10.20
C SER A 91 -6.02 -8.71 -11.21
N ALA A 92 -7.19 -9.35 -11.27
CA ALA A 92 -7.48 -10.41 -12.22
C ALA A 92 -7.26 -10.01 -13.69
N ASP A 93 -7.40 -8.72 -14.03
CA ASP A 93 -7.21 -8.17 -15.37
C ASP A 93 -6.03 -7.19 -15.48
N GLY A 94 -5.26 -7.01 -14.40
CA GLY A 94 -4.15 -6.05 -14.34
C GLY A 94 -4.55 -4.57 -14.43
N SER A 95 -5.83 -4.21 -14.22
CA SER A 95 -6.30 -2.82 -14.33
C SER A 95 -6.33 -2.04 -13.01
N LEU A 96 -6.34 -2.71 -11.86
CA LEU A 96 -6.51 -2.09 -10.54
C LEU A 96 -5.43 -2.53 -9.55
N SER A 97 -5.05 -1.62 -8.65
CA SER A 97 -4.24 -1.90 -7.46
C SER A 97 -5.03 -1.53 -6.21
N CYS A 98 -4.51 -1.79 -5.01
CA CYS A 98 -5.11 -1.29 -3.77
C CYS A 98 -5.26 0.24 -3.80
N ALA A 99 -4.23 0.92 -4.33
CA ALA A 99 -4.19 2.36 -4.51
C ALA A 99 -5.18 2.89 -5.56
N SER A 100 -5.85 2.04 -6.36
CA SER A 100 -6.90 2.47 -7.29
C SER A 100 -8.21 2.84 -6.58
N CYS A 101 -8.42 2.38 -5.34
CA CYS A 101 -9.58 2.73 -4.52
C CYS A 101 -9.19 3.39 -3.18
N HIS A 102 -7.97 3.17 -2.69
CA HIS A 102 -7.49 3.76 -1.44
C HIS A 102 -6.42 4.82 -1.72
N HIS A 103 -6.85 6.00 -2.21
CA HIS A 103 -5.97 7.03 -2.76
C HIS A 103 -5.26 7.80 -1.62
N PRO A 104 -3.92 7.89 -1.58
CA PRO A 104 -3.22 8.61 -0.51
C PRO A 104 -3.64 10.09 -0.37
N ASP A 105 -3.92 10.78 -1.48
CA ASP A 105 -4.35 12.18 -1.53
C ASP A 105 -5.81 12.40 -1.09
N LYS A 106 -6.59 11.33 -0.94
CA LYS A 106 -7.97 11.34 -0.44
C LYS A 106 -8.10 10.60 0.89
N GLY A 107 -7.02 10.62 1.66
CA GLY A 107 -6.95 9.97 2.96
C GLY A 107 -7.16 8.45 2.87
N PHE A 108 -6.55 7.82 1.88
CA PHE A 108 -6.66 6.39 1.60
C PHE A 108 -8.10 5.90 1.39
N SER A 109 -8.94 6.74 0.78
CA SER A 109 -10.27 6.42 0.26
C SER A 109 -10.37 6.87 -1.21
N ASP A 110 -11.52 6.71 -1.86
CA ASP A 110 -11.72 7.13 -3.27
C ASP A 110 -12.52 8.43 -3.44
N ASN A 111 -13.11 8.95 -2.35
CA ASN A 111 -14.07 10.06 -2.35
C ASN A 111 -15.30 9.80 -3.25
N ARG A 112 -15.83 8.57 -3.24
CA ARG A 112 -17.02 8.19 -3.99
C ARG A 112 -18.08 7.59 -3.06
N ALA A 113 -19.35 7.74 -3.43
CA ALA A 113 -20.44 7.04 -2.74
C ALA A 113 -20.34 5.52 -2.90
N ARG A 114 -19.80 5.06 -4.03
CA ARG A 114 -19.51 3.68 -4.39
C ARG A 114 -18.26 3.62 -5.28
N SER A 115 -17.42 2.63 -5.05
CA SER A 115 -16.16 2.47 -5.78
C SER A 115 -16.38 1.93 -7.19
N ILE A 116 -15.35 2.08 -8.03
CA ILE A 116 -15.32 1.50 -9.38
C ILE A 116 -14.40 0.29 -9.36
N GLY A 117 -14.94 -0.88 -9.68
CA GLY A 117 -14.21 -2.13 -9.77
C GLY A 117 -13.72 -2.44 -11.19
N ILE A 118 -13.28 -3.69 -11.36
CA ILE A 118 -12.80 -4.24 -12.63
C ILE A 118 -13.84 -4.00 -13.75
N GLY A 119 -13.36 -3.62 -14.94
CA GLY A 119 -14.21 -3.31 -16.09
C GLY A 119 -14.99 -1.99 -15.98
N GLY A 120 -14.65 -1.12 -15.02
CA GLY A 120 -15.26 0.21 -14.87
C GLY A 120 -16.66 0.20 -14.25
N GLN A 121 -17.05 -0.92 -13.64
CA GLN A 121 -18.38 -1.09 -13.05
C GLN A 121 -18.42 -0.56 -11.62
N GLU A 122 -19.53 0.08 -11.24
CA GLU A 122 -19.77 0.49 -9.86
C GLU A 122 -20.03 -0.73 -8.97
N VAL A 123 -19.35 -0.81 -7.82
CA VAL A 123 -19.57 -1.88 -6.84
C VAL A 123 -20.55 -1.43 -5.75
N ALA A 124 -21.04 -2.37 -4.93
CA ALA A 124 -22.12 -2.10 -3.98
C ALA A 124 -21.75 -1.13 -2.84
N ARG A 125 -20.45 -0.95 -2.55
CA ARG A 125 -19.94 -0.26 -1.35
C ARG A 125 -18.84 0.74 -1.72
N ALA A 126 -18.64 1.76 -0.89
CA ALA A 126 -17.49 2.67 -0.99
C ALA A 126 -16.24 2.03 -0.36
N ALA A 127 -15.07 2.49 -0.79
CA ALA A 127 -13.80 2.17 -0.15
C ALA A 127 -13.68 2.95 1.17
N PRO A 128 -13.64 2.30 2.34
CA PRO A 128 -13.37 2.98 3.59
C PRO A 128 -11.94 3.54 3.59
N THR A 129 -11.68 4.51 4.46
CA THR A 129 -10.30 4.99 4.68
C THR A 129 -9.42 3.88 5.27
N LEU A 130 -8.15 3.83 4.86
CA LEU A 130 -7.15 2.96 5.52
C LEU A 130 -6.40 3.66 6.65
N TRP A 131 -6.68 4.93 6.93
CA TRP A 131 -6.09 5.58 8.09
C TRP A 131 -6.47 4.83 9.36
N ASN A 132 -5.46 4.48 10.16
CA ASN A 132 -5.62 3.80 11.45
C ASN A 132 -6.25 2.39 11.35
N VAL A 133 -6.36 1.80 10.15
CA VAL A 133 -7.01 0.50 9.93
C VAL A 133 -6.31 -0.63 10.71
N ALA A 134 -5.02 -0.48 11.02
CA ALA A 134 -4.25 -1.43 11.81
C ALA A 134 -4.76 -1.58 13.26
N PHE A 135 -5.52 -0.62 13.77
CA PHE A 135 -6.08 -0.61 15.13
C PHE A 135 -7.53 -1.11 15.20
N LEU A 136 -8.08 -1.64 14.11
CA LEU A 136 -9.44 -2.19 14.06
C LEU A 136 -9.43 -3.70 14.30
N ASP A 137 -10.44 -4.21 15.00
CA ASP A 137 -10.62 -5.65 15.28
C ASP A 137 -11.44 -6.38 14.20
N THR A 138 -12.21 -5.65 13.40
CA THR A 138 -13.07 -6.19 12.34
C THR A 138 -13.02 -5.34 11.08
N PHE A 139 -13.18 -6.02 9.96
CA PHE A 139 -12.92 -5.47 8.63
C PHE A 139 -14.12 -5.70 7.69
N PHE A 140 -14.18 -4.92 6.61
CA PHE A 140 -15.34 -4.74 5.74
C PHE A 140 -16.56 -4.09 6.41
N TRP A 141 -17.49 -3.63 5.57
CA TRP A 141 -18.74 -2.97 5.99
C TRP A 141 -19.70 -3.86 6.79
N ASP A 142 -19.57 -5.17 6.65
CA ASP A 142 -20.34 -6.20 7.36
C ASP A 142 -19.51 -6.92 8.45
N ALA A 143 -18.30 -6.43 8.74
CA ALA A 143 -17.45 -6.89 9.83
C ALA A 143 -17.10 -8.40 9.78
N HIS A 144 -17.11 -9.02 8.59
CA HIS A 144 -16.95 -10.47 8.46
C HIS A 144 -15.50 -10.93 8.59
N ALA A 145 -14.53 -10.09 8.23
CA ALA A 145 -13.11 -10.42 8.36
C ALA A 145 -12.52 -9.94 9.70
N ARG A 146 -11.55 -10.70 10.23
CA ARG A 146 -10.91 -10.51 11.54
C ARG A 146 -9.43 -10.15 11.45
N SER A 147 -8.88 -10.06 10.24
CA SER A 147 -7.51 -9.60 10.01
C SER A 147 -7.38 -8.85 8.68
N LEU A 148 -6.34 -8.05 8.53
CA LEU A 148 -6.00 -7.39 7.27
C LEU A 148 -5.60 -8.41 6.18
N GLU A 149 -4.98 -9.53 6.57
CA GLU A 149 -4.64 -10.63 5.65
C GLU A 149 -5.89 -11.30 5.08
N GLU A 150 -6.93 -11.47 5.89
CA GLU A 150 -8.22 -11.97 5.45
C GLU A 150 -8.92 -10.93 4.55
N GLN A 151 -8.92 -9.65 4.96
CA GLN A 151 -9.48 -8.58 4.14
C GLN A 151 -8.79 -8.48 2.76
N ALA A 152 -7.48 -8.71 2.67
CA ALA A 152 -6.73 -8.64 1.43
C ALA A 152 -7.08 -9.75 0.42
N GLN A 153 -7.71 -10.85 0.85
CA GLN A 153 -8.11 -11.94 -0.03
C GLN A 153 -9.43 -11.68 -0.76
N GLY A 154 -10.25 -10.75 -0.24
CA GLY A 154 -11.56 -10.38 -0.79
C GLY A 154 -12.73 -11.09 -0.14
#